data_AF-A0A428BVF7-F1
#
_entry.id   AF-A0A428BVF7-F1
#
_cell.length_a   1.000
_cell.length_b   1.000
_cell.length_c   1.000
_cell.angle_alpha   90.00
_cell.angle_beta   90.00
_cell.angle_gamma   90.00
#
_symmetry.space_group_name_H-M   'P 1'
#
loop_
_entity.id
_entity.type
_entity.pdbx_description
1 polymer ?
#
loop_
_entity_poly.entity_id
_entity_poly.type
_entity_poly.pdbx_seq_one_letter_code
_entity_poly.pdbx_strand_id
1 'polypeptide(L)'
;MNSMTNGMNSIRYQNRYRMSENNNQFQVYVESETDVIAYRKFFSIKHKNMKFVPVKGWEEVVKLVTTSDLNVVEQRRTIGIIDADLTHITGENRTNCNRVFLTDYHDVETLFLSLFNIQSFIDSGEIREAENPLDKAKEISFEIGLYRYVNNKDGDDKFKLRFSGQNGKKKLPYFKKSFYKKIDSIKKEIIDLQYDLSPDFVSNRKNYVKLLEEEICSINREELEDYQIINGHDFLPIFMKLFNDSAKAYNFGEGKEREFWNFILLVVDSYHFQQTILYKDISNYITESVD
;
A
#
# COMPACT_ATOMS: atom_id res chain seq x y z
N MET A 1 63.93 -14.52 -7.36
CA MET A 1 63.25 -13.34 -6.78
C MET A 1 62.04 -13.01 -7.62
N ASN A 2 60.87 -13.16 -7.01
CA ASN A 2 59.57 -12.53 -7.24
C ASN A 2 58.92 -12.59 -8.62
N SER A 3 58.15 -13.66 -8.79
CA SER A 3 56.83 -13.67 -9.43
C SER A 3 55.89 -12.65 -8.77
N MET A 4 55.68 -11.47 -9.35
CA MET A 4 54.67 -10.50 -8.86
C MET A 4 54.02 -9.68 -9.98
N THR A 5 53.75 -10.26 -11.15
CA THR A 5 53.06 -9.52 -12.24
C THR A 5 51.78 -10.18 -12.76
N ASN A 6 51.49 -11.44 -12.41
CA ASN A 6 50.29 -12.13 -12.91
C ASN A 6 49.09 -12.16 -11.95
N GLY A 7 49.21 -11.61 -10.73
CA GLY A 7 48.11 -11.57 -9.75
C GLY A 7 47.27 -10.27 -9.77
N MET A 8 47.86 -9.14 -10.16
CA MET A 8 47.17 -7.84 -10.13
C MET A 8 46.17 -7.68 -11.28
N ASN A 9 46.45 -8.25 -12.45
CA ASN A 9 45.56 -8.18 -13.60
C ASN A 9 44.36 -9.12 -13.46
N SER A 10 44.53 -10.33 -12.91
CA SER A 10 43.42 -11.27 -12.70
C SER A 10 42.44 -10.78 -11.63
N ILE A 11 42.93 -10.15 -10.54
CA ILE A 11 42.08 -9.55 -9.50
C ILE A 11 41.37 -8.28 -10.04
N ARG A 12 42.05 -7.45 -10.85
CA ARG A 12 41.40 -6.30 -11.50
C ARG A 12 40.36 -6.70 -12.54
N TYR A 13 40.58 -7.80 -13.27
CA TYR A 13 39.59 -8.36 -14.20
C TYR A 13 38.45 -9.04 -13.46
N GLN A 14 38.71 -9.80 -12.40
CA GLN A 14 37.66 -10.40 -11.55
C GLN A 14 36.86 -9.35 -10.78
N ASN A 15 37.47 -8.24 -10.35
CA ASN A 15 36.76 -7.12 -9.75
C ASN A 15 35.98 -6.33 -10.80
N ARG A 16 36.50 -6.16 -12.03
CA ARG A 16 35.72 -5.57 -13.13
C ARG A 16 34.57 -6.47 -13.60
N TYR A 17 34.74 -7.80 -13.56
CA TYR A 17 33.69 -8.77 -13.87
C TYR A 17 32.65 -8.87 -12.75
N ARG A 18 33.07 -8.90 -11.48
CA ARG A 18 32.16 -8.82 -10.31
C ARG A 18 31.45 -7.48 -10.23
N MET A 19 32.13 -6.40 -10.60
CA MET A 19 31.47 -5.11 -10.79
C MET A 19 30.56 -5.15 -12.00
N SER A 20 30.90 -5.71 -13.16
CA SER A 20 29.98 -5.76 -14.32
C SER A 20 28.76 -6.67 -14.12
N GLU A 21 28.87 -7.74 -13.33
CA GLU A 21 27.72 -8.60 -12.97
C GLU A 21 26.83 -7.97 -11.88
N ASN A 22 27.38 -7.17 -10.96
CA ASN A 22 26.61 -6.39 -9.98
C ASN A 22 26.17 -5.00 -10.51
N ASN A 23 26.80 -4.47 -11.56
CA ASN A 23 26.60 -3.12 -12.11
C ASN A 23 25.47 -3.07 -13.14
N ASN A 24 24.48 -3.95 -13.13
CA ASN A 24 23.27 -3.72 -13.93
C ASN A 24 21.99 -3.79 -13.08
N GLN A 25 22.15 -3.83 -11.74
CA GLN A 25 21.03 -3.95 -10.83
C GLN A 25 20.47 -2.57 -10.44
N PHE A 26 19.16 -2.39 -10.58
CA PHE A 26 18.43 -1.26 -10.01
C PHE A 26 18.16 -1.51 -8.52
N GLN A 27 18.45 -0.53 -7.69
CA GLN A 27 18.13 -0.52 -6.27
C GLN A 27 16.80 0.22 -6.09
N VAL A 28 15.81 -0.48 -5.53
CA VAL A 28 14.44 0.03 -5.37
C VAL A 28 14.10 0.10 -3.89
N TYR A 29 13.90 1.30 -3.36
CA TYR A 29 13.46 1.50 -1.99
C TYR A 29 11.93 1.53 -1.93
N VAL A 30 11.35 0.81 -0.98
CA VAL A 30 9.90 0.71 -0.78
C VAL A 30 9.57 0.83 0.70
N GLU A 31 8.34 1.22 1.05
CA GLU A 31 8.00 1.64 2.41
C GLU A 31 7.99 0.50 3.43
N SER A 32 7.69 -0.73 2.99
CA SER A 32 7.54 -1.86 3.89
C SER A 32 7.99 -3.21 3.32
N GLU A 33 8.18 -4.18 4.21
CA GLU A 33 8.46 -5.58 3.85
C GLU A 33 7.31 -6.23 3.05
N THR A 34 6.07 -5.77 3.26
CA THR A 34 4.90 -6.28 2.56
C THR A 34 4.96 -5.91 1.07
N ASP A 35 5.38 -4.68 0.77
CA ASP A 35 5.51 -4.15 -0.58
C ASP A 35 6.62 -4.88 -1.34
N VAL A 36 7.73 -5.20 -0.65
CA VAL A 36 8.83 -6.00 -1.23
C VAL A 36 8.31 -7.33 -1.76
N ILE A 37 7.44 -8.01 -1.01
CA ILE A 37 6.88 -9.30 -1.42
C ILE A 37 6.08 -9.15 -2.71
N ALA A 38 5.23 -8.12 -2.79
CA ALA A 38 4.39 -7.84 -3.94
C ALA A 38 5.25 -7.43 -5.15
N TYR A 39 6.02 -6.36 -5.06
CA TYR A 39 6.78 -5.85 -6.20
C TYR A 39 7.83 -6.82 -6.69
N ARG A 40 8.54 -7.53 -5.80
CA ARG A 40 9.49 -8.57 -6.23
C ARG A 40 8.79 -9.64 -7.06
N LYS A 41 7.60 -10.08 -6.66
CA LYS A 41 6.86 -11.10 -7.41
C LYS A 41 6.55 -10.62 -8.83
N PHE A 42 6.03 -9.40 -8.99
CA PHE A 42 5.47 -8.96 -10.26
C PHE A 42 6.50 -8.31 -11.20
N PHE A 43 7.50 -7.60 -10.66
CA PHE A 43 8.57 -7.02 -11.48
C PHE A 43 9.61 -8.07 -11.93
N SER A 44 9.92 -9.07 -11.10
CA SER A 44 10.98 -10.06 -11.42
C SER A 44 10.72 -10.89 -12.67
N ILE A 45 9.48 -10.93 -13.17
CA ILE A 45 9.09 -11.63 -14.40
C ILE A 45 9.82 -11.03 -15.62
N LYS A 46 9.84 -9.70 -15.73
CA LYS A 46 10.48 -8.98 -16.86
C LYS A 46 11.75 -8.22 -16.46
N HIS A 47 11.87 -7.84 -15.19
CA HIS A 47 12.93 -7.00 -14.65
C HIS A 47 13.73 -7.72 -13.55
N LYS A 48 14.49 -8.74 -13.95
CA LYS A 48 15.27 -9.61 -13.03
C LYS A 48 16.41 -8.87 -12.32
N ASN A 49 16.77 -7.70 -12.81
CA ASN A 49 17.83 -6.84 -12.29
C ASN A 49 17.30 -5.81 -11.28
N MET A 50 16.11 -5.96 -10.71
CA MET A 50 15.63 -5.08 -9.64
C MET A 50 15.85 -5.72 -8.27
N LYS A 51 16.41 -4.94 -7.34
CA LYS A 51 16.56 -5.31 -5.93
C LYS A 51 15.71 -4.38 -5.07
N PHE A 52 14.65 -4.94 -4.51
CA PHE A 52 13.76 -4.24 -3.59
C PHE A 52 14.32 -4.26 -2.17
N VAL A 53 14.36 -3.11 -1.52
CA VAL A 53 14.81 -2.93 -0.14
C VAL A 53 13.74 -2.15 0.63
N PRO A 54 13.21 -2.73 1.72
CA PRO A 54 12.24 -2.05 2.55
C PRO A 54 12.93 -1.01 3.44
N VAL A 55 12.28 0.12 3.65
CA VAL A 55 12.73 1.18 4.55
C VAL A 55 11.62 1.49 5.55
N LYS A 56 11.65 2.64 6.24
CA LYS A 56 10.64 2.96 7.26
C LYS A 56 9.83 4.19 6.85
N GLY A 57 8.89 3.96 5.94
CA GLY A 57 7.97 4.99 5.42
C GLY A 57 8.53 5.84 4.27
N TRP A 58 7.62 6.54 3.59
CA TRP A 58 7.89 7.31 2.38
C TRP A 58 8.99 8.37 2.52
N GLU A 59 9.11 9.03 3.67
CA GLU A 59 10.13 10.07 3.90
C GLU A 59 11.56 9.50 3.77
N GLU A 60 11.79 8.30 4.30
CA GLU A 60 13.09 7.64 4.19
C GLU A 60 13.33 7.11 2.77
N VAL A 61 12.28 6.67 2.05
CA VAL A 61 12.37 6.34 0.61
C VAL A 61 12.89 7.55 -0.15
N VAL A 62 12.23 8.71 -0.01
CA VAL A 62 12.60 9.94 -0.71
C VAL A 62 14.04 10.32 -0.38
N LYS A 63 14.39 10.37 0.90
CA LYS A 63 15.75 10.72 1.37
C LYS A 63 16.83 9.83 0.75
N LEU A 64 16.64 8.51 0.76
CA LEU A 64 17.61 7.56 0.22
C LEU A 64 17.74 7.67 -1.30
N VAL A 65 16.63 7.91 -2.00
CA VAL A 65 16.66 8.12 -3.45
C VAL A 65 17.37 9.44 -3.79
N THR A 66 17.12 10.52 -3.05
CA THR A 66 17.67 11.86 -3.34
C THR A 66 19.05 12.14 -2.76
N THR A 67 19.69 11.17 -2.09
CA THR A 67 20.97 11.42 -1.43
C THR A 67 22.07 11.85 -2.40
N SER A 68 22.85 12.86 -2.01
CA SER A 68 23.95 13.43 -2.80
C SER A 68 25.19 12.52 -2.88
N ASP A 69 25.25 11.48 -2.05
CA ASP A 69 26.42 10.60 -1.95
C ASP A 69 26.50 9.60 -3.11
N LEU A 70 25.41 9.43 -3.88
CA LEU A 70 25.39 8.56 -5.06
C LEU A 70 26.06 9.26 -6.24
N ASN A 71 26.91 8.53 -6.95
CA ASN A 71 27.42 9.00 -8.24
C ASN A 71 26.33 8.96 -9.33
N VAL A 72 26.56 9.59 -10.48
CA VAL A 72 25.55 9.71 -11.56
C VAL A 72 24.96 8.36 -12.00
N VAL A 73 25.77 7.30 -12.07
CA VAL A 73 25.31 5.96 -12.46
C VAL A 73 24.43 5.35 -11.36
N GLU A 74 24.85 5.51 -10.10
CA GLU A 74 24.07 5.03 -8.94
C GLU A 74 22.75 5.79 -8.80
N GLN A 75 22.75 7.11 -9.01
CA GLN A 75 21.55 7.93 -8.99
C GLN A 75 20.53 7.43 -10.03
N ARG A 76 20.97 7.21 -11.27
CA ARG A 76 20.09 6.70 -12.34
C ARG A 76 19.49 5.33 -12.00
N ARG A 77 20.20 4.51 -11.22
CA ARG A 77 19.80 3.14 -10.88
C ARG A 77 19.15 3.01 -9.51
N THR A 78 18.94 4.11 -8.81
CA THR A 78 18.29 4.14 -7.51
C THR A 78 16.94 4.82 -7.65
N ILE A 79 15.88 4.05 -7.42
CA ILE A 79 14.49 4.52 -7.49
C ILE A 79 13.75 4.21 -6.19
N GLY A 80 12.63 4.90 -5.97
CA GLY A 80 11.73 4.70 -4.83
C GLY A 80 10.31 4.43 -5.30
N ILE A 81 9.57 3.63 -4.54
CA ILE A 81 8.13 3.48 -4.67
C ILE A 81 7.51 3.84 -3.32
N ILE A 82 6.54 4.73 -3.34
CA ILE A 82 5.79 5.16 -2.16
C ILE A 82 4.29 4.97 -2.40
N ASP A 83 3.55 4.77 -1.32
CA ASP A 83 2.10 4.78 -1.33
C ASP A 83 1.62 6.21 -1.65
N ALA A 84 0.53 6.30 -2.40
CA ALA A 84 -0.08 7.57 -2.75
C ALA A 84 -0.77 8.20 -1.54
N ASP A 85 -1.25 7.39 -0.59
CA ASP A 85 -2.25 7.76 0.40
C ASP A 85 -3.35 8.64 -0.24
N LEU A 86 -3.47 9.90 0.20
CA LEU A 86 -4.43 10.86 -0.31
C LEU A 86 -3.87 11.77 -1.40
N THR A 87 -2.59 11.64 -1.80
CA THR A 87 -1.90 12.55 -2.73
C THR A 87 -2.64 12.70 -4.06
N HIS A 88 -3.20 11.61 -4.62
CA HIS A 88 -3.94 11.69 -5.88
C HIS A 88 -5.23 12.51 -5.77
N ILE A 89 -5.83 12.58 -4.57
CA ILE A 89 -7.06 13.35 -4.31
C ILE A 89 -6.74 14.78 -3.89
N THR A 90 -5.75 14.97 -3.01
CA THR A 90 -5.39 16.29 -2.48
C THR A 90 -4.53 17.10 -3.46
N GLY A 91 -3.86 16.44 -4.39
CA GLY A 91 -2.87 17.06 -5.28
C GLY A 91 -1.56 17.43 -4.57
N GLU A 92 -1.35 16.98 -3.33
CA GLU A 92 -0.15 17.30 -2.56
C GLU A 92 1.05 16.50 -3.04
N ASN A 93 2.01 17.19 -3.66
CA ASN A 93 3.27 16.59 -4.08
C ASN A 93 4.17 16.27 -2.88
N ARG A 94 4.36 14.97 -2.61
CA ARG A 94 5.30 14.48 -1.59
C ARG A 94 6.76 14.66 -1.96
N THR A 95 7.07 14.68 -3.25
CA THR A 95 8.43 14.85 -3.76
C THR A 95 8.42 15.34 -5.20
N ASN A 96 9.44 16.10 -5.57
CA ASN A 96 9.70 16.52 -6.96
C ASN A 96 10.72 15.61 -7.67
N CYS A 97 11.17 14.53 -7.02
CA CYS A 97 12.16 13.63 -7.59
C CYS A 97 11.50 12.67 -8.59
N ASN A 98 11.88 12.77 -9.87
CA ASN A 98 11.41 11.90 -10.95
C ASN A 98 11.86 10.42 -10.85
N ARG A 99 12.59 10.06 -9.78
CA ARG A 99 13.00 8.68 -9.46
C ARG A 99 12.17 8.07 -8.34
N VAL A 100 11.20 8.81 -7.81
CA VAL A 100 10.23 8.32 -6.83
C VAL A 100 8.88 8.21 -7.51
N PHE A 101 8.32 7.01 -7.51
CA PHE A 101 7.06 6.66 -8.14
C PHE A 101 6.00 6.43 -7.07
N LEU A 102 4.74 6.77 -7.37
CA LEU A 102 3.61 6.53 -6.48
C LEU A 102 2.80 5.34 -6.97
N THR A 103 2.18 4.61 -6.04
CA THR A 103 1.14 3.63 -6.39
C THR A 103 0.00 4.29 -7.17
N ASP A 104 -0.64 3.56 -8.08
CA ASP A 104 -1.79 4.08 -8.85
C ASP A 104 -2.98 4.43 -7.95
N TYR A 105 -3.11 3.74 -6.82
CA TYR A 105 -4.17 3.88 -5.82
C TYR A 105 -3.59 4.21 -4.44
N HIS A 106 -4.42 4.27 -3.40
CA HIS A 106 -4.04 4.73 -2.06
C HIS A 106 -2.75 4.07 -1.54
N ASP A 107 -2.63 2.76 -1.68
CA ASP A 107 -1.47 1.99 -1.21
C ASP A 107 -1.26 0.72 -2.04
N VAL A 108 -0.22 -0.05 -1.71
CA VAL A 108 0.07 -1.31 -2.39
C VAL A 108 -1.07 -2.33 -2.26
N GLU A 109 -1.72 -2.46 -1.09
CA GLU A 109 -2.82 -3.41 -0.92
C GLU A 109 -4.01 -3.09 -1.82
N THR A 110 -4.44 -1.82 -1.86
CA THR A 110 -5.53 -1.38 -2.75
C THR A 110 -5.17 -1.53 -4.22
N LEU A 111 -3.91 -1.28 -4.60
CA LEU A 111 -3.43 -1.57 -5.94
C LEU A 111 -3.68 -3.02 -6.34
N PHE A 112 -3.23 -3.99 -5.55
CA PHE A 112 -3.42 -5.41 -5.92
C PHE A 112 -4.86 -5.90 -5.74
N LEU A 113 -5.60 -5.39 -4.76
CA LEU A 113 -7.00 -5.74 -4.57
C LEU A 113 -7.91 -5.20 -5.69
N SER A 114 -7.57 -4.07 -6.31
CA SER A 114 -8.25 -3.58 -7.53
C SER A 114 -8.08 -4.53 -8.71
N LEU A 115 -6.99 -5.29 -8.74
CA LEU A 115 -6.68 -6.27 -9.78
C LEU A 115 -7.19 -7.69 -9.44
N PHE A 116 -7.78 -7.87 -8.26
CA PHE A 116 -8.25 -9.18 -7.79
C PHE A 116 -9.58 -9.55 -8.45
N ASN A 117 -9.58 -10.66 -9.21
CA ASN A 117 -10.77 -11.15 -9.88
C ASN A 117 -11.61 -12.04 -8.97
N ILE A 118 -12.48 -11.44 -8.15
CA ILE A 118 -13.41 -12.21 -7.31
C ILE A 118 -14.43 -13.01 -8.13
N GLN A 119 -14.76 -12.56 -9.35
CA GLN A 119 -15.77 -13.20 -10.19
C GLN A 119 -15.40 -14.65 -10.53
N SER A 120 -14.11 -14.95 -10.73
CA SER A 120 -13.68 -16.34 -10.99
C SER A 120 -13.97 -17.29 -9.82
N PHE A 121 -13.99 -16.80 -8.57
CA PHE A 121 -14.36 -17.59 -7.39
C PHE A 121 -15.87 -17.78 -7.25
N ILE A 122 -16.64 -16.78 -7.70
CA ILE A 122 -18.10 -16.86 -7.75
C ILE A 122 -18.51 -17.86 -8.84
N ASP A 123 -17.96 -17.73 -10.05
CA ASP A 123 -18.28 -18.57 -11.20
C ASP A 123 -17.89 -20.04 -11.00
N SER A 124 -16.78 -20.30 -10.30
CA SER A 124 -16.36 -21.65 -9.91
C SER A 124 -17.19 -22.24 -8.76
N GLY A 125 -18.05 -21.42 -8.14
CA GLY A 125 -18.85 -21.80 -6.98
C GLY A 125 -18.03 -21.96 -5.70
N GLU A 126 -16.80 -21.46 -5.63
CA GLU A 126 -15.97 -21.46 -4.41
C GLU A 126 -16.49 -20.46 -3.36
N ILE A 127 -17.13 -19.39 -3.83
CA ILE A 127 -17.84 -18.38 -3.02
C ILE A 127 -19.35 -18.59 -3.14
N ARG A 128 -20.07 -18.46 -2.03
CA ARG A 128 -21.55 -18.52 -2.01
C ARG A 128 -22.13 -17.27 -2.66
N GLU A 129 -23.06 -17.43 -3.59
CA GLU A 129 -23.66 -16.36 -4.43
C GLU A 129 -24.44 -15.27 -3.68
N ALA A 130 -24.62 -15.37 -2.35
CA ALA A 130 -25.54 -14.49 -1.63
C ALA A 130 -25.11 -13.01 -1.61
N GLU A 131 -23.80 -12.72 -1.64
CA GLU A 131 -23.24 -11.35 -1.70
C GLU A 131 -21.77 -11.42 -2.15
N ASN A 132 -21.33 -10.52 -3.03
CA ASN A 132 -19.93 -10.43 -3.44
C ASN A 132 -19.09 -9.89 -2.26
N PRO A 133 -18.20 -10.68 -1.64
CA PRO A 133 -17.46 -10.25 -0.46
C PRO A 133 -16.49 -9.10 -0.75
N LEU A 134 -16.02 -8.95 -1.99
CA LEU A 134 -15.13 -7.86 -2.37
C LEU A 134 -15.89 -6.52 -2.42
N ASP A 135 -17.05 -6.49 -3.07
CA ASP A 135 -17.89 -5.30 -3.16
C ASP A 135 -18.35 -4.85 -1.78
N LYS A 136 -18.74 -5.81 -0.92
CA LYS A 136 -19.13 -5.50 0.45
C LYS A 136 -17.97 -4.99 1.30
N ALA A 137 -16.78 -5.55 1.12
CA ALA A 137 -15.58 -5.04 1.78
C ALA A 137 -15.27 -3.61 1.31
N LYS A 138 -15.41 -3.35 0.01
CA LYS A 138 -15.18 -2.05 -0.61
C LYS A 138 -16.12 -0.98 -0.04
N GLU A 139 -17.42 -1.26 0.06
CA GLU A 139 -18.42 -0.37 0.67
C GLU A 139 -18.04 0.03 2.11
N ILE A 140 -17.69 -0.95 2.93
CA ILE A 140 -17.35 -0.74 4.35
C ILE A 140 -16.04 0.05 4.48
N SER A 141 -15.02 -0.34 3.70
CA SER A 141 -13.72 0.32 3.72
C SER A 141 -13.78 1.73 3.16
N PHE A 142 -14.66 2.00 2.19
CA PHE A 142 -14.88 3.35 1.67
C PHE A 142 -15.46 4.25 2.77
N GLU A 143 -16.45 3.78 3.53
CA GLU A 143 -16.97 4.55 4.67
C GLU A 143 -15.86 4.89 5.68
N ILE A 144 -15.02 3.92 6.04
CA ILE A 144 -13.87 4.17 6.94
C ILE A 144 -12.89 5.18 6.31
N GLY A 145 -12.63 5.04 5.00
CA GLY A 145 -11.78 5.92 4.21
C GLY A 145 -12.25 7.37 4.23
N LEU A 146 -13.56 7.63 4.17
CA LEU A 146 -14.10 9.00 4.28
C LEU A 146 -13.74 9.66 5.62
N TYR A 147 -13.78 8.92 6.74
CA TYR A 147 -13.35 9.44 8.03
C TYR A 147 -11.85 9.76 8.03
N ARG A 148 -11.02 8.91 7.41
CA ARG A 148 -9.57 9.17 7.28
C ARG A 148 -9.30 10.39 6.41
N TYR A 149 -10.00 10.49 5.28
CA TYR A 149 -9.90 11.62 4.37
C TYR A 149 -10.25 12.93 5.08
N VAL A 150 -11.42 13.01 5.72
CA VAL A 150 -11.83 14.22 6.47
C VAL A 150 -10.86 14.55 7.61
N ASN A 151 -10.25 13.54 8.24
CA ASN A 151 -9.27 13.75 9.30
C ASN A 151 -7.96 14.38 8.80
N ASN A 152 -7.57 14.17 7.54
CA ASN A 152 -6.25 14.52 7.03
C ASN A 152 -6.25 15.51 5.84
N LYS A 153 -7.40 15.74 5.17
CA LYS A 153 -7.48 16.56 3.94
C LYS A 153 -7.09 18.04 4.12
N ASP A 154 -7.28 18.60 5.32
CA ASP A 154 -7.03 20.02 5.63
C ASP A 154 -5.85 20.19 6.62
N GLY A 155 -4.91 19.24 6.60
CA GLY A 155 -3.84 19.11 7.57
C GLY A 155 -4.02 17.90 8.49
N ASP A 156 -2.90 17.35 8.95
CA ASP A 156 -2.87 16.14 9.75
C ASP A 156 -3.72 16.26 11.02
N ASP A 157 -4.56 15.27 11.25
CA ASP A 157 -5.30 15.11 12.50
C ASP A 157 -6.24 16.27 12.85
N LYS A 158 -6.89 16.93 11.87
CA LYS A 158 -7.93 17.97 12.09
C LYS A 158 -8.95 17.53 13.15
N PHE A 159 -9.41 16.29 12.99
CA PHE A 159 -10.38 15.68 13.85
C PHE A 159 -9.71 14.83 14.94
N LYS A 160 -8.38 14.60 14.92
CA LYS A 160 -7.66 13.72 15.87
C LYS A 160 -8.28 12.32 15.95
N LEU A 161 -8.89 11.84 14.86
CA LEU A 161 -9.42 10.49 14.82
C LEU A 161 -8.28 9.50 14.96
N ARG A 162 -8.55 8.40 15.65
CA ARG A 162 -7.60 7.31 15.84
C ARG A 162 -8.25 6.05 15.29
N PHE A 163 -7.62 5.47 14.28
CA PHE A 163 -8.03 4.21 13.66
C PHE A 163 -7.28 3.00 14.26
N SER A 164 -6.38 3.29 15.21
CA SER A 164 -5.77 2.35 16.13
C SER A 164 -5.48 3.05 17.47
N GLY A 165 -5.70 2.38 18.60
CA GLY A 165 -5.37 2.88 19.93
C GLY A 165 -3.86 2.96 20.21
N GLN A 166 -3.47 3.42 21.40
CA GLN A 166 -2.06 3.61 21.77
C GLN A 166 -1.21 2.35 21.48
N ASN A 167 -0.09 2.55 20.78
CA ASN A 167 0.83 1.50 20.34
C ASN A 167 0.24 0.47 19.36
N GLY A 168 -0.85 0.81 18.65
CA GLY A 168 -1.49 -0.07 17.66
C GLY A 168 -2.25 -1.26 18.25
N LYS A 169 -2.39 -1.34 19.58
CA LYS A 169 -2.96 -2.50 20.29
C LYS A 169 -4.47 -2.64 20.17
N LYS A 170 -5.19 -1.55 19.92
CA LYS A 170 -6.65 -1.54 19.75
C LYS A 170 -6.98 -1.13 18.33
N LYS A 171 -7.24 -2.07 17.44
CA LYS A 171 -7.68 -1.78 16.06
C LYS A 171 -9.20 -1.68 15.99
N LEU A 172 -9.72 -1.15 14.89
CA LEU A 172 -11.13 -1.33 14.55
C LEU A 172 -11.47 -2.84 14.57
N PRO A 173 -12.65 -3.23 15.07
CA PRO A 173 -12.95 -4.63 15.32
C PRO A 173 -13.41 -5.37 14.05
N TYR A 174 -12.55 -5.41 13.02
CA TYR A 174 -12.86 -5.99 11.70
C TYR A 174 -13.35 -7.45 11.76
N PHE A 175 -13.11 -8.20 12.82
CA PHE A 175 -13.55 -9.60 12.91
C PHE A 175 -14.86 -9.78 13.71
N LYS A 176 -15.38 -8.73 14.36
CA LYS A 176 -16.63 -8.81 15.13
C LYS A 176 -17.84 -8.73 14.19
N LYS A 177 -18.74 -9.74 14.25
CA LYS A 177 -20.01 -9.73 13.47
C LYS A 177 -20.85 -8.47 13.68
N SER A 178 -20.81 -7.85 14.85
CA SER A 178 -21.54 -6.61 15.13
C SER A 178 -21.05 -5.42 14.30
N PHE A 179 -19.79 -5.41 13.87
CA PHE A 179 -19.18 -4.34 13.08
C PHE A 179 -19.88 -4.17 11.72
N TYR A 180 -20.34 -5.29 11.15
CA TYR A 180 -20.95 -5.38 9.81
C TYR A 180 -22.47 -5.15 9.79
N LYS A 181 -23.12 -4.97 10.94
CA LYS A 181 -24.59 -4.96 10.99
C LYS A 181 -25.22 -3.73 10.32
N LYS A 182 -24.62 -2.56 10.51
CA LYS A 182 -25.08 -1.26 9.99
C LYS A 182 -23.90 -0.30 9.88
N ILE A 183 -23.92 0.59 8.89
CA ILE A 183 -22.92 1.66 8.74
C ILE A 183 -22.76 2.47 10.05
N ASP A 184 -23.86 2.79 10.74
CA ASP A 184 -23.82 3.48 12.05
C ASP A 184 -22.96 2.78 13.11
N SER A 185 -22.81 1.45 13.03
CA SER A 185 -21.96 0.70 13.95
C SER A 185 -20.48 0.98 13.68
N ILE A 186 -20.09 1.13 12.41
CA ILE A 186 -18.73 1.49 11.99
C ILE A 186 -18.40 2.89 12.50
N LYS A 187 -19.30 3.86 12.25
CA LYS A 187 -19.17 5.25 12.71
C LYS A 187 -18.94 5.31 14.22
N LYS A 188 -19.76 4.58 14.97
CA LYS A 188 -19.65 4.51 16.42
C LYS A 188 -18.30 3.98 16.87
N GLU A 189 -17.81 2.90 16.27
CA GLU A 189 -16.51 2.31 16.62
C GLU A 189 -15.34 3.26 16.32
N ILE A 190 -15.37 3.98 15.19
CA ILE A 190 -14.36 5.01 14.85
C ILE A 190 -14.37 6.13 15.90
N ILE A 191 -15.55 6.67 16.20
CA ILE A 191 -15.70 7.73 17.21
C ILE A 191 -15.26 7.22 18.59
N ASP A 192 -15.60 5.99 18.97
CA ASP A 192 -15.27 5.42 20.28
C ASP A 192 -13.77 5.09 20.42
N LEU A 193 -13.02 4.86 19.33
CA LEU A 193 -11.56 4.70 19.34
C LEU A 193 -10.82 6.01 19.65
N GLN A 194 -11.44 7.16 19.38
CA GLN A 194 -10.86 8.47 19.62
C GLN A 194 -10.73 8.83 21.12
N TYR A 195 -11.48 8.16 22.00
CA TYR A 195 -11.69 8.58 23.40
C TYR A 195 -10.48 8.51 24.32
N ASP A 196 -9.35 7.96 23.87
CA ASP A 196 -8.15 7.82 24.71
C ASP A 196 -7.33 9.13 24.83
N LEU A 197 -7.81 10.29 24.36
CA LEU A 197 -7.04 11.54 24.36
C LEU A 197 -7.86 12.82 24.72
N SER A 198 -7.29 13.61 25.65
CA SER A 198 -7.65 14.98 26.10
C SER A 198 -9.01 15.20 26.80
N PRO A 199 -9.05 15.73 28.04
CA PRO A 199 -10.28 16.15 28.74
C PRO A 199 -11.14 17.18 27.99
N ASP A 200 -10.51 18.05 27.19
CA ASP A 200 -11.20 19.09 26.41
C ASP A 200 -12.04 18.51 25.27
N PHE A 201 -11.67 17.33 24.78
CA PHE A 201 -12.45 16.62 23.78
C PHE A 201 -13.73 16.04 24.38
N VAL A 202 -13.63 15.42 25.55
CA VAL A 202 -14.75 14.79 26.25
C VAL A 202 -15.85 15.81 26.56
N SER A 203 -15.48 17.03 26.94
CA SER A 203 -16.43 18.10 27.26
C SER A 203 -17.18 18.65 26.04
N ASN A 204 -16.67 18.47 24.82
CA ASN A 204 -17.27 19.00 23.58
C ASN A 204 -17.64 17.93 22.53
N ARG A 205 -17.70 16.65 22.92
CA ARG A 205 -17.98 15.48 22.05
C ARG A 205 -19.13 15.72 21.08
N LYS A 206 -20.26 16.24 21.56
CA LYS A 206 -21.49 16.34 20.75
C LYS A 206 -21.34 17.30 19.57
N ASN A 207 -20.75 18.47 19.80
CA ASN A 207 -20.52 19.45 18.73
C ASN A 207 -19.46 18.94 17.76
N TYR A 208 -18.41 18.30 18.29
CA TYR A 208 -17.37 17.70 17.47
C TYR A 208 -17.92 16.63 16.51
N VAL A 209 -18.73 15.68 17.01
CA VAL A 209 -19.33 14.63 16.17
C VAL A 209 -20.25 15.26 15.13
N LYS A 210 -21.01 16.29 15.51
CA LYS A 210 -21.86 17.02 14.57
C LYS A 210 -21.05 17.64 13.42
N LEU A 211 -19.94 18.32 13.71
CA LEU A 211 -19.08 18.92 12.68
C LEU A 211 -18.44 17.87 11.77
N LEU A 212 -17.98 16.75 12.33
CA LEU A 212 -17.42 15.63 11.56
C LEU A 212 -18.46 15.05 10.59
N GLU A 213 -19.69 14.82 11.04
CA GLU A 213 -20.75 14.32 10.17
C GLU A 213 -21.16 15.34 9.11
N GLU A 214 -21.16 16.64 9.43
CA GLU A 214 -21.42 17.71 8.44
C GLU A 214 -20.36 17.70 7.32
N GLU A 215 -19.08 17.51 7.68
CA GLU A 215 -17.97 17.40 6.72
C GLU A 215 -18.01 16.12 5.89
N ILE A 216 -18.42 14.98 6.47
CA ILE A 216 -18.60 13.75 5.71
C ILE A 216 -19.79 13.86 4.77
N CYS A 217 -20.89 14.47 5.21
CA CYS A 217 -22.08 14.67 4.37
C CYS A 217 -21.86 15.68 3.24
N SER A 218 -20.89 16.58 3.37
CA SER A 218 -20.58 17.58 2.33
C SER A 218 -19.70 17.03 1.20
N ILE A 219 -19.12 15.84 1.36
CA ILE A 219 -18.31 15.18 0.34
C ILE A 219 -19.19 14.76 -0.84
N ASN A 220 -18.82 15.21 -2.03
CA ASN A 220 -19.35 14.64 -3.26
C ASN A 220 -18.73 13.26 -3.52
N ARG A 221 -19.42 12.21 -3.09
CA ARG A 221 -18.93 10.83 -3.20
C ARG A 221 -18.75 10.37 -4.65
N GLU A 222 -19.49 10.93 -5.59
CA GLU A 222 -19.41 10.57 -7.01
C GLU A 222 -18.13 11.09 -7.70
N GLU A 223 -17.47 12.09 -7.11
CA GLU A 223 -16.20 12.62 -7.60
C GLU A 223 -14.99 11.88 -7.05
N LEU A 224 -15.19 10.97 -6.09
CA LEU A 224 -14.12 10.21 -5.46
C LEU A 224 -13.97 8.85 -6.13
N GLU A 225 -12.75 8.54 -6.56
CA GLU A 225 -12.41 7.18 -6.97
C GLU A 225 -12.20 6.32 -5.70
N ASP A 226 -12.91 5.20 -5.62
CA ASP A 226 -13.01 4.42 -4.39
C ASP A 226 -11.67 3.94 -3.85
N TYR A 227 -10.79 3.44 -4.71
CA TYR A 227 -9.48 2.89 -4.32
C TYR A 227 -8.46 3.99 -3.98
N GLN A 228 -8.76 5.27 -4.24
CA GLN A 228 -7.99 6.40 -3.71
C GLN A 228 -8.38 6.74 -2.26
N ILE A 229 -9.63 6.46 -1.87
CA ILE A 229 -10.17 6.75 -0.54
C ILE A 229 -9.98 5.58 0.42
N ILE A 230 -10.12 4.36 -0.09
CA ILE A 230 -9.98 3.14 0.69
C ILE A 230 -8.53 2.99 1.16
N ASN A 231 -8.34 2.75 2.45
CA ASN A 231 -7.04 2.36 2.98
C ASN A 231 -6.93 0.83 3.02
N GLY A 232 -5.87 0.29 2.44
CA GLY A 232 -5.58 -1.12 2.30
C GLY A 232 -5.43 -1.86 3.62
N HIS A 233 -4.92 -1.21 4.66
CA HIS A 233 -4.83 -1.80 6.01
C HIS A 233 -6.19 -2.01 6.68
N ASP A 234 -7.22 -1.25 6.28
CA ASP A 234 -8.62 -1.54 6.67
C ASP A 234 -9.24 -2.56 5.73
N PHE A 235 -9.02 -2.41 4.42
CA PHE A 235 -9.67 -3.20 3.38
C PHE A 235 -9.28 -4.67 3.40
N LEU A 236 -8.00 -4.97 3.55
CA LEU A 236 -7.49 -6.34 3.56
C LEU A 236 -8.12 -7.22 4.68
N PRO A 237 -8.14 -6.83 5.96
CA PRO A 237 -8.76 -7.64 7.01
C PRO A 237 -10.29 -7.74 6.88
N ILE A 238 -10.96 -6.67 6.42
CA ILE A 238 -12.40 -6.68 6.15
C ILE A 238 -12.71 -7.69 5.04
N PHE A 239 -11.96 -7.61 3.94
CA PHE A 239 -12.13 -8.52 2.82
C PHE A 239 -11.82 -9.97 3.23
N MET A 240 -10.74 -10.21 3.98
CA MET A 240 -10.42 -11.53 4.51
C MET A 240 -11.58 -12.12 5.32
N LYS A 241 -12.20 -11.31 6.19
CA LYS A 241 -13.32 -11.73 7.02
C LYS A 241 -14.54 -12.15 6.18
N LEU A 242 -14.92 -11.31 5.22
CA LEU A 242 -16.08 -11.55 4.35
C LEU A 242 -15.84 -12.69 3.36
N PHE A 243 -14.61 -12.82 2.87
CA PHE A 243 -14.18 -13.93 2.04
C PHE A 243 -14.27 -15.25 2.82
N ASN A 244 -13.74 -15.32 4.05
CA ASN A 244 -13.84 -16.51 4.90
C ASN A 244 -15.30 -16.90 5.24
N ASP A 245 -16.19 -15.92 5.44
CA ASP A 245 -17.60 -16.20 5.71
C ASP A 245 -18.35 -16.78 4.50
N SER A 246 -17.89 -16.42 3.30
CA SER A 246 -18.55 -16.74 2.03
C SER A 246 -17.92 -17.93 1.32
N ALA A 247 -16.65 -18.23 1.57
CA ALA A 247 -15.91 -19.30 0.94
C ALA A 247 -16.33 -20.68 1.45
N LYS A 248 -16.35 -21.67 0.54
CA LYS A 248 -16.64 -23.07 0.88
C LYS A 248 -15.42 -23.81 1.44
N ALA A 249 -14.24 -23.54 0.87
CA ALA A 249 -13.01 -24.28 1.14
C ALA A 249 -11.88 -23.43 1.75
N TYR A 250 -12.01 -22.11 1.75
CA TYR A 250 -10.99 -21.21 2.28
C TYR A 250 -11.38 -20.69 3.65
N ASN A 251 -10.44 -20.76 4.59
CA ASN A 251 -10.56 -20.10 5.89
C ASN A 251 -9.17 -19.79 6.44
N PHE A 252 -8.75 -18.53 6.33
CA PHE A 252 -7.45 -18.08 6.81
C PHE A 252 -7.41 -17.91 8.34
N GLY A 253 -8.53 -17.58 8.98
CA GLY A 253 -8.58 -17.25 10.42
C GLY A 253 -8.18 -15.81 10.77
N GLU A 254 -8.54 -15.35 11.97
CA GLU A 254 -8.20 -14.02 12.49
C GLU A 254 -6.68 -13.90 12.74
N GLY A 255 -6.08 -12.73 12.44
CA GLY A 255 -4.64 -12.48 12.61
C GLY A 255 -3.76 -13.12 11.53
N LYS A 256 -4.35 -13.62 10.44
CA LYS A 256 -3.66 -14.25 9.30
C LYS A 256 -3.69 -13.38 8.04
N GLU A 257 -3.76 -12.07 8.21
CA GLU A 257 -3.83 -11.09 7.11
C GLU A 257 -2.65 -11.24 6.14
N ARG A 258 -1.45 -11.57 6.63
CA ARG A 258 -0.28 -11.83 5.77
C ARG A 258 -0.45 -13.07 4.88
N GLU A 259 -1.10 -14.12 5.38
CA GLU A 259 -1.36 -15.32 4.60
C GLU A 259 -2.41 -15.05 3.53
N PHE A 260 -3.45 -14.28 3.88
CA PHE A 260 -4.44 -13.82 2.92
C PHE A 260 -3.84 -12.89 1.87
N TRP A 261 -2.97 -11.96 2.26
CA TRP A 261 -2.23 -11.11 1.32
C TRP A 261 -1.41 -11.93 0.32
N ASN A 262 -0.67 -12.93 0.79
CA ASN A 262 0.07 -13.83 -0.09
C ASN A 262 -0.88 -14.58 -1.05
N PHE A 263 -2.06 -14.98 -0.59
CA PHE A 263 -3.09 -15.57 -1.44
C PHE A 263 -3.60 -14.59 -2.51
N ILE A 264 -3.90 -13.33 -2.15
CA ILE A 264 -4.27 -12.29 -3.13
C ILE A 264 -3.19 -12.16 -4.20
N LEU A 265 -1.93 -12.01 -3.79
CA LEU A 265 -0.81 -11.90 -4.72
C LEU A 265 -0.66 -13.15 -5.59
N LEU A 266 -1.00 -14.35 -5.10
CA LEU A 266 -0.99 -15.60 -5.87
C LEU A 266 -2.00 -15.63 -7.00
N VAL A 267 -3.16 -15.02 -6.78
CA VAL A 267 -4.29 -15.07 -7.72
C VAL A 267 -4.25 -13.91 -8.71
N VAL A 268 -3.70 -12.75 -8.33
CA VAL A 268 -3.55 -11.62 -9.25
C VAL A 268 -2.61 -11.99 -10.39
N ASP A 269 -3.08 -11.83 -11.62
CA ASP A 269 -2.28 -12.06 -12.82
C ASP A 269 -1.32 -10.91 -13.09
N SER A 270 -0.09 -11.28 -13.44
CA SER A 270 0.96 -10.37 -13.87
C SER A 270 0.58 -9.50 -15.07
N TYR A 271 -0.28 -9.97 -15.97
CA TYR A 271 -0.71 -9.18 -17.12
C TYR A 271 -1.39 -7.88 -16.70
N HIS A 272 -2.35 -7.95 -15.77
CA HIS A 272 -3.09 -6.77 -15.31
C HIS A 272 -2.19 -5.80 -14.55
N PHE A 273 -1.28 -6.31 -13.71
CA PHE A 273 -0.29 -5.46 -13.06
C PHE A 273 0.62 -4.73 -14.06
N GLN A 274 0.98 -5.36 -15.17
CA GLN A 274 1.77 -4.72 -16.23
C GLN A 274 1.02 -3.60 -16.96
N GLN A 275 -0.30 -3.50 -16.79
CA GLN A 275 -1.10 -2.42 -17.34
C GLN A 275 -1.20 -1.19 -16.44
N THR A 276 -0.76 -1.28 -15.19
CA THR A 276 -0.74 -0.18 -14.22
C THR A 276 0.19 0.95 -14.68
N ILE A 277 -0.12 2.18 -14.27
CA ILE A 277 0.69 3.37 -14.53
C ILE A 277 2.05 3.20 -13.86
N LEU A 278 2.08 2.82 -12.58
CA LEU A 278 3.30 2.52 -11.82
C LEU A 278 4.23 1.56 -12.57
N TYR A 279 3.71 0.44 -13.07
CA TYR A 279 4.54 -0.53 -13.78
C TYR A 279 5.11 0.04 -15.08
N LYS A 280 4.28 0.74 -15.86
CA LYS A 280 4.67 1.35 -17.14
C LYS A 280 5.73 2.43 -16.92
N ASP A 281 5.54 3.31 -15.95
CA ASP A 281 6.45 4.42 -15.65
C ASP A 281 7.82 3.90 -15.19
N ILE A 282 7.85 2.92 -14.29
CA ILE A 282 9.09 2.29 -13.85
C ILE A 282 9.77 1.57 -15.03
N SER A 283 9.01 0.84 -15.85
CA SER A 283 9.57 0.12 -16.99
C SER A 283 10.16 1.05 -18.05
N ASN A 284 9.49 2.19 -18.31
CA ASN A 284 9.98 3.22 -19.21
C ASN A 284 11.26 3.86 -18.66
N TYR A 285 11.24 4.25 -17.38
CA TYR A 285 12.42 4.82 -16.71
C TYR A 285 13.63 3.88 -16.75
N ILE A 286 13.43 2.58 -16.51
CA ILE A 286 14.48 1.57 -16.60
C ILE A 286 15.07 1.51 -18.02
N THR A 287 14.21 1.51 -19.04
CA THR A 287 14.62 1.44 -20.45
C THR A 287 15.46 2.66 -20.81
N GLU A 288 14.96 3.86 -20.50
CA GLU A 288 15.66 5.13 -20.76
C GLU A 288 16.97 5.30 -19.98
N SER A 289 17.09 4.62 -18.83
CA SER A 289 18.29 4.71 -17.98
C SER A 289 19.41 3.73 -18.37
N VAL A 290 19.10 2.73 -19.22
CA VAL A 290 20.05 1.71 -19.69
C VAL A 290 20.63 2.07 -21.07
N ASP A 291 19.92 2.88 -21.85
CA ASP A 291 20.41 3.50 -23.10
C ASP A 291 21.35 4.71 -22.84
#